data_AF-A0A843CRF7-F1
#
_entry.id   AF-A0A843CRF7-F1
#
_cell.length_a   1.000
_cell.length_b   1.000
_cell.length_c   1.000
_cell.angle_alpha   90.00
_cell.angle_beta   90.00
_cell.angle_gamma   90.00
#
_symmetry.space_group_name_H-M   'P 1'
#
loop_
_entity.id
_entity.type
_entity.pdbx_description
1 polymer ?
#
loop_
_entity_poly.entity_id
_entity_poly.type
_entity_poly.pdbx_seq_one_letter_code
_entity_poly.pdbx_strand_id
1 'polypeptide(L)'
;NTLVNEAHCKGKICELKGYFEDELKSVSEDGEIAEEITETYTSIIADIDTVIADLEGFLNKCDDGAVISDDPEVKRFLDIMKKESDGDTADDVPDGSDDFFSRMLRIMLVLNDNDMIEDVAGAGGGEPKKILRKNNTPVKDLLMSMPSDLFMGGDSQNNRRAHEIKTVINVVSGAEYHVTTPPDFSLAVNFDKLDRMVADYDIDAASYTKMKENIIAKNMVAKNILACIKNEEKTSLDEIYETVRSSSVEVSSGTDEFVFDLGREFIAEVLSEMKIMGIIKGKGNRFKA
;
A
#
# COMPACT_ATOMS: atom_id res chain seq x y z
N ASN A 1 -18.89 -1.86 -2.15
CA ASN A 1 -17.57 -2.10 -2.75
C ASN A 1 -16.64 -1.00 -2.30
N THR A 2 -15.91 -1.33 -1.24
CA THR A 2 -14.87 -0.51 -0.62
C THR A 2 -13.59 -0.67 -1.44
N LEU A 3 -12.85 0.42 -1.56
CA LEU A 3 -11.67 0.58 -2.39
C LEU A 3 -10.47 1.04 -1.55
N VAL A 4 -10.18 0.39 -0.42
CA VAL A 4 -8.90 0.59 0.27
C VAL A 4 -8.67 -0.64 1.13
N ASN A 5 -7.54 -1.32 0.94
CA ASN A 5 -7.11 -2.35 1.89
C ASN A 5 -5.91 -1.89 2.70
N GLU A 6 -5.00 -1.07 2.13
CA GLU A 6 -3.78 -0.67 2.83
C GLU A 6 -3.13 0.58 2.21
N ALA A 7 -2.74 1.53 3.06
CA ALA A 7 -1.94 2.68 2.66
C ALA A 7 -0.57 2.57 3.35
N HIS A 8 0.50 2.60 2.57
CA HIS A 8 1.87 2.56 3.05
C HIS A 8 2.66 3.75 2.52
N CYS A 9 3.69 4.15 3.25
CA CYS A 9 4.66 5.15 2.84
C CYS A 9 5.95 4.45 2.42
N LYS A 10 6.41 4.74 1.19
CA LYS A 10 7.60 4.15 0.59
C LYS A 10 8.65 5.23 0.36
N GLY A 11 9.86 4.99 0.83
CA GLY A 11 10.99 5.91 0.70
C GLY A 11 12.32 5.21 0.91
N LYS A 12 13.44 5.90 0.69
CA LYS A 12 14.75 5.38 1.09
C LYS A 12 14.78 5.24 2.61
N ILE A 13 15.42 4.20 3.13
CA ILE A 13 15.52 3.96 4.57
C ILE A 13 16.07 5.19 5.32
N CYS A 14 17.09 5.87 4.77
CA CYS A 14 17.66 7.08 5.36
C CYS A 14 16.68 8.26 5.40
N GLU A 15 15.84 8.40 4.38
CA GLU A 15 14.85 9.46 4.30
C GLU A 15 13.68 9.21 5.25
N LEU A 16 13.24 7.96 5.36
CA LEU A 16 12.25 7.54 6.36
C LEU A 16 12.75 7.84 7.77
N LYS A 17 14.01 7.49 8.08
CA LYS A 17 14.63 7.82 9.36
C LYS A 17 14.70 9.33 9.59
N GLY A 18 15.17 10.07 8.59
CA GLY A 18 15.28 11.53 8.63
C GLY A 18 13.95 12.22 8.91
N TYR A 19 12.86 11.73 8.31
CA TYR A 19 11.50 12.22 8.58
C TYR A 19 11.16 12.13 10.07
N PHE A 20 11.30 10.95 10.68
CA PHE A 20 10.94 10.78 12.10
C PHE A 20 11.90 11.56 13.02
N GLU A 21 13.17 11.70 12.66
CA GLU A 21 14.13 12.53 13.40
C GLU A 21 13.75 14.02 13.37
N ASP A 22 13.27 14.52 12.23
CA ASP A 22 12.87 15.92 12.09
C ASP A 22 11.51 16.19 12.75
N GLU A 23 10.55 15.26 12.64
CA GLU A 23 9.30 15.31 13.37
C GLU A 23 9.54 15.35 14.89
N LEU A 24 10.41 14.48 15.40
CA LEU A 24 10.76 14.41 16.82
C LEU A 24 11.35 15.73 17.34
N LYS A 25 12.15 16.44 16.53
CA LYS A 25 12.69 17.77 16.89
C LYS A 25 11.61 18.86 16.93
N SER A 26 10.47 18.64 16.27
CA SER A 26 9.38 19.60 16.17
C SER A 26 8.29 19.42 17.23
N VAL A 27 8.30 18.30 17.97
CA VAL A 27 7.37 18.04 19.06
C VAL A 27 7.57 19.06 20.19
N SER A 28 6.50 19.76 20.58
CA SER A 28 6.54 20.68 21.72
C SER A 28 6.69 19.92 23.03
N GLU A 29 7.54 20.41 23.95
CA GLU A 29 7.93 19.70 25.19
C GLU A 29 6.81 19.54 26.24
N ASP A 30 5.59 20.04 26.01
CA ASP A 30 4.52 20.06 27.03
C ASP A 30 3.29 19.23 26.62
N GLY A 31 3.00 18.16 27.38
CA GLY A 31 1.72 17.44 27.37
C GLY A 31 1.82 15.93 27.17
N GLU A 32 0.83 15.17 27.66
CA GLU A 32 0.75 13.70 27.57
C GLU A 32 0.81 13.19 26.11
N ILE A 33 0.20 13.94 25.18
CA ILE A 33 0.24 13.65 23.74
C ILE A 33 1.66 13.82 23.17
N ALA A 34 2.43 14.78 23.69
CA ALA A 34 3.80 15.01 23.23
C ALA A 34 4.75 13.89 23.70
N GLU A 35 4.56 13.38 24.92
CA GLU A 35 5.30 12.23 25.43
C GLU A 35 5.02 10.96 24.61
N GLU A 36 3.75 10.68 24.31
CA GLU A 36 3.35 9.52 23.49
C GLU A 36 3.92 9.57 22.07
N ILE A 37 3.88 10.73 21.41
CA ILE A 37 4.50 10.92 20.08
C ILE A 37 6.02 10.74 20.16
N THR A 38 6.65 11.28 21.21
CA THR A 38 8.10 11.19 21.42
C THR A 38 8.54 9.73 21.59
N GLU A 39 7.86 8.96 22.44
CA GLU A 39 8.13 7.52 22.62
C GLU A 39 7.91 6.75 21.31
N THR A 40 6.81 7.02 20.61
CA THR A 40 6.46 6.33 19.36
C THR A 40 7.52 6.57 18.29
N TYR A 41 7.90 7.82 18.03
CA TYR A 41 8.90 8.16 17.01
C TYR A 41 10.30 7.68 17.40
N THR A 42 10.66 7.74 18.68
CA THR A 42 11.94 7.18 19.16
C THR A 42 12.00 5.66 18.92
N SER A 43 10.90 4.96 19.20
CA SER A 43 10.79 3.52 18.95
C SER A 43 10.91 3.21 17.46
N ILE A 44 10.20 3.94 16.60
CA ILE A 44 10.28 3.78 15.14
C ILE A 44 11.71 3.99 14.63
N ILE A 45 12.41 5.03 15.09
CA ILE A 45 13.80 5.30 14.67
C ILE A 45 14.72 4.12 15.05
N ALA A 46 14.56 3.57 16.27
CA ALA A 46 15.33 2.41 16.72
C ALA A 46 15.01 1.13 15.91
N ASP A 47 13.74 0.96 15.55
CA ASP A 47 13.27 -0.12 14.67
C ASP A 47 13.92 -0.02 13.28
N ILE A 48 14.00 1.19 12.71
CA ILE A 48 14.67 1.43 11.43
C ILE A 48 16.17 1.08 11.52
N ASP A 49 16.85 1.47 12.61
CA ASP A 49 18.25 1.11 12.83
C ASP A 49 18.46 -0.40 12.94
N THR A 50 17.50 -1.10 13.56
CA THR A 50 17.50 -2.57 13.64
C THR A 50 17.35 -3.19 12.25
N VAL A 51 16.44 -2.67 11.42
CA VAL A 51 16.27 -3.12 10.03
C VAL A 51 17.55 -2.93 9.22
N ILE A 52 18.24 -1.80 9.37
CA ILE A 52 19.53 -1.55 8.71
C ILE A 52 20.54 -2.62 9.10
N ALA A 53 20.72 -2.85 10.41
CA ALA A 53 21.69 -3.82 10.92
C ALA A 53 21.37 -5.25 10.46
N ASP A 54 20.09 -5.63 10.46
CA ASP A 54 19.64 -6.95 10.02
C ASP A 54 19.84 -7.17 8.52
N LEU A 55 19.51 -6.16 7.69
CA LEU A 55 19.76 -6.20 6.25
C LEU A 55 21.24 -6.26 5.92
N GLU A 56 22.07 -5.48 6.60
CA GLU A 56 23.53 -5.54 6.45
C GLU A 56 24.05 -6.93 6.86
N GLY A 57 23.59 -7.48 7.98
CA GLY A 57 23.94 -8.81 8.44
C GLY A 57 23.56 -9.90 7.43
N PHE A 58 22.33 -9.85 6.91
CA PHE A 58 21.83 -10.79 5.91
C PHE A 58 22.62 -10.70 4.59
N LEU A 59 22.78 -9.49 4.05
CA LEU A 59 23.51 -9.26 2.80
C LEU A 59 24.99 -9.60 2.94
N ASN A 60 25.62 -9.44 4.10
CA ASN A 60 27.00 -9.85 4.32
C ASN A 60 27.18 -11.38 4.39
N LYS A 61 26.15 -12.11 4.83
CA LYS A 61 26.17 -13.57 4.97
C LYS A 61 25.94 -14.29 3.62
N CYS A 62 25.16 -13.71 2.71
CA CYS A 62 24.80 -14.33 1.44
C CYS A 62 25.60 -13.73 0.28
N ASP A 63 26.10 -14.56 -0.63
CA ASP A 63 26.74 -14.07 -1.88
C ASP A 63 25.70 -13.62 -2.91
N ASP A 64 26.12 -12.80 -3.88
CA ASP A 64 25.30 -12.51 -5.06
C ASP A 64 25.07 -13.79 -5.89
N GLY A 65 23.84 -14.02 -6.33
CA GLY A 65 23.43 -15.25 -7.01
C GLY A 65 23.20 -16.45 -6.08
N ALA A 66 23.29 -16.26 -4.76
CA ALA A 66 23.00 -17.33 -3.80
C ALA A 66 21.51 -17.72 -3.83
N VAL A 67 21.24 -19.03 -3.73
CA VAL A 67 19.89 -19.55 -3.53
C VAL A 67 19.51 -19.37 -2.06
N ILE A 68 18.88 -18.25 -1.74
CA ILE A 68 18.53 -17.90 -0.37
C ILE A 68 17.40 -18.77 0.19
N SER A 69 16.56 -19.39 -0.66
CA SER A 69 15.55 -20.35 -0.20
C SER A 69 16.13 -21.60 0.46
N ASP A 70 17.43 -21.89 0.26
CA ASP A 70 18.13 -23.01 0.91
C ASP A 70 18.73 -22.60 2.28
N ASP A 71 18.72 -21.30 2.65
CA ASP A 71 19.14 -20.83 3.97
C ASP A 71 18.13 -21.26 5.05
N PRO A 72 18.58 -21.78 6.21
CA PRO A 72 17.66 -22.28 7.24
C PRO A 72 16.67 -21.26 7.79
N GLU A 73 17.06 -19.97 7.90
CA GLU A 73 16.18 -18.92 8.40
C GLU A 73 15.15 -18.54 7.34
N VAL A 74 15.59 -18.36 6.09
CA VAL A 74 14.69 -18.07 4.97
C VAL A 74 13.71 -19.23 4.74
N LYS A 75 14.21 -20.47 4.77
CA LYS A 75 13.36 -21.66 4.64
C LYS A 75 12.31 -21.73 5.74
N ARG A 76 12.70 -21.50 6.99
CA ARG A 76 11.76 -21.45 8.13
C ARG A 76 10.70 -20.36 7.90
N PHE A 77 11.09 -19.18 7.44
CA PHE A 77 10.16 -18.09 7.12
C PHE A 77 9.18 -18.48 6.01
N LEU A 78 9.66 -19.06 4.91
CA LEU A 78 8.83 -19.51 3.80
C LEU A 78 7.86 -20.63 4.21
N ASP A 79 8.30 -21.56 5.07
CA ASP A 79 7.46 -22.62 5.61
C ASP A 79 6.32 -22.05 6.48
N ILE A 80 6.57 -20.99 7.26
CA ILE A 80 5.54 -20.28 8.04
C ILE A 80 4.54 -19.60 7.08
N MET A 81 5.03 -18.82 6.11
CA MET A 81 4.19 -18.15 5.10
C MET A 81 3.26 -19.12 4.36
N LYS A 82 3.77 -20.32 4.03
CA LYS A 82 2.99 -21.35 3.33
C LYS A 82 1.86 -21.90 4.22
N LYS A 83 2.14 -22.19 5.49
CA LYS A 83 1.13 -22.67 6.44
C LYS A 83 0.01 -21.65 6.65
N GLU A 84 0.35 -20.36 6.76
CA GLU A 84 -0.65 -19.28 6.86
C GLU A 84 -1.54 -19.20 5.61
N SER A 85 -0.95 -19.36 4.42
CA SER A 85 -1.69 -19.35 3.15
C SER A 85 -2.60 -20.57 2.97
N ASP A 86 -2.25 -21.73 3.51
CA ASP A 86 -3.02 -22.97 3.37
C ASP A 86 -4.18 -23.05 4.39
N GLY A 87 -4.32 -22.07 5.29
CA GLY A 87 -5.42 -21.99 6.26
C GLY A 87 -5.30 -22.99 7.41
N ASP A 88 -4.12 -23.58 7.63
CA ASP A 88 -3.85 -24.42 8.79
C ASP A 88 -3.79 -23.56 10.06
N THR A 89 -4.60 -23.90 11.06
CA THR A 89 -4.76 -23.13 12.30
C THR A 89 -3.46 -23.01 13.12
N ALA A 90 -3.28 -21.83 13.73
CA ALA A 90 -2.13 -21.31 14.47
C ALA A 90 -1.69 -22.06 15.74
N ASP A 91 -1.94 -23.36 15.87
CA ASP A 91 -1.61 -24.14 17.08
C ASP A 91 -0.17 -24.69 17.12
N ASP A 92 0.62 -24.50 16.05
CA ASP A 92 1.97 -25.05 15.90
C ASP A 92 3.08 -23.99 15.74
N VAL A 93 2.78 -22.71 15.95
CA VAL A 93 3.80 -21.65 15.86
C VAL A 93 4.54 -21.55 17.21
N PRO A 94 5.85 -21.85 17.29
CA PRO A 94 6.58 -21.83 18.56
C PRO A 94 6.59 -20.43 19.20
N ASP A 95 6.52 -20.37 20.52
CA ASP A 95 6.64 -19.12 21.29
C ASP A 95 7.95 -18.38 20.95
N GLY A 96 7.87 -17.07 20.66
CA GLY A 96 9.00 -16.25 20.16
C GLY A 96 9.25 -16.31 18.64
N SER A 97 8.35 -16.92 17.87
CA SER A 97 8.38 -16.90 16.40
C SER A 97 7.95 -15.56 15.78
N ASP A 98 7.16 -14.76 16.48
CA ASP A 98 6.60 -13.49 15.97
C ASP A 98 7.69 -12.45 15.68
N ASP A 99 8.67 -12.31 16.58
CA ASP A 99 9.80 -11.39 16.39
C ASP A 99 10.69 -11.83 15.21
N PHE A 100 11.01 -13.12 15.16
CA PHE A 100 11.74 -13.72 14.04
C PHE A 100 11.00 -13.52 12.71
N PHE A 101 9.70 -13.80 12.68
CA PHE A 101 8.88 -13.69 11.48
C PHE A 101 8.77 -12.24 11.03
N SER A 102 8.48 -11.31 11.94
CA SER A 102 8.40 -9.87 11.66
C SER A 102 9.72 -9.34 11.10
N ARG A 103 10.85 -9.74 11.71
CA ARG A 103 12.19 -9.39 11.23
C ARG A 103 12.45 -9.92 9.82
N MET A 104 12.22 -11.22 9.59
CA MET A 104 12.43 -11.83 8.28
C MET A 104 11.50 -11.27 7.20
N LEU A 105 10.25 -10.98 7.56
CA LEU A 105 9.28 -10.35 6.68
C LEU A 105 9.80 -8.98 6.22
N ARG A 106 10.27 -8.13 7.15
CA ARG A 106 10.85 -6.82 6.82
C ARG A 106 12.05 -6.94 5.87
N ILE A 107 12.97 -7.88 6.13
CA ILE A 107 14.11 -8.14 5.23
C ILE A 107 13.61 -8.52 3.84
N MET A 108 12.70 -9.48 3.74
CA MET A 108 12.20 -9.98 2.44
C MET A 108 11.42 -8.91 1.67
N LEU A 109 10.65 -8.07 2.36
CA LEU A 109 9.93 -6.95 1.75
C LEU A 109 10.90 -5.90 1.18
N VAL A 110 11.94 -5.52 1.93
CA VAL A 110 12.96 -4.58 1.43
C VAL A 110 13.70 -5.16 0.23
N LEU A 111 14.11 -6.44 0.28
CA LEU A 111 14.76 -7.07 -0.87
C LEU A 111 13.83 -7.09 -2.10
N ASN A 112 12.54 -7.39 -1.92
CA ASN A 112 11.56 -7.39 -3.00
C ASN A 112 11.30 -5.98 -3.55
N ASP A 113 11.16 -4.97 -2.69
CA ASP A 113 10.95 -3.56 -3.06
C ASP A 113 12.10 -2.97 -3.88
N ASN A 114 13.26 -3.61 -3.87
CA ASN A 114 14.48 -3.20 -4.57
C ASN A 114 14.91 -4.19 -5.66
N ASP A 115 14.01 -5.09 -6.10
CA ASP A 115 14.25 -6.09 -7.16
C ASP A 115 15.45 -7.02 -6.88
N MET A 116 15.75 -7.29 -5.61
CA MET A 116 16.90 -8.10 -5.18
C MET A 116 16.56 -9.58 -5.03
N ILE A 117 15.31 -9.99 -5.33
CA ILE A 117 14.87 -11.39 -5.31
C ILE A 117 14.44 -11.80 -6.72
N GLU A 118 15.09 -12.83 -7.24
CA GLU A 118 14.67 -13.51 -8.47
C GLU A 118 13.96 -14.83 -8.12
N ASP A 119 12.71 -14.96 -8.56
CA ASP A 119 11.93 -16.20 -8.45
C ASP A 119 12.22 -17.14 -9.61
N VAL A 120 12.77 -18.32 -9.30
CA VAL A 120 13.07 -19.37 -10.27
C VAL A 120 12.13 -20.54 -10.06
N ALA A 121 11.32 -20.84 -11.07
CA ALA A 121 10.43 -22.01 -11.07
C ALA A 121 11.25 -23.30 -10.92
N GLY A 122 10.80 -24.20 -10.04
CA GLY A 122 11.46 -25.48 -9.84
C GLY A 122 11.38 -26.35 -11.10
N ALA A 123 12.52 -26.68 -11.69
CA ALA A 123 12.58 -27.59 -12.83
C ALA A 123 12.13 -29.00 -12.42
N GLY A 124 11.18 -29.59 -13.16
CA GLY A 124 10.77 -30.98 -12.97
C GLY A 124 9.93 -31.27 -11.72
N GLY A 125 9.20 -30.28 -11.19
CA GLY A 125 8.35 -30.44 -10.00
C GLY A 125 9.09 -30.22 -8.67
N GLY A 126 10.28 -29.62 -8.71
CA GLY A 126 10.96 -29.12 -7.51
C GLY A 126 10.28 -27.86 -6.93
N GLU A 127 10.61 -27.52 -5.69
CA GLU A 127 10.13 -26.29 -5.05
C GLU A 127 10.70 -25.05 -5.77
N PRO A 128 9.90 -23.96 -5.89
CA PRO A 128 10.40 -22.69 -6.42
C PRO A 128 11.56 -22.19 -5.56
N LYS A 129 12.59 -21.67 -6.21
CA LYS A 129 13.80 -21.16 -5.56
C LYS A 129 13.82 -19.64 -5.62
N LYS A 130 14.31 -19.02 -4.55
CA LYS A 130 14.60 -17.59 -4.49
C LYS A 130 16.10 -17.35 -4.59
N ILE A 131 16.52 -16.56 -5.57
CA ILE A 131 17.92 -16.21 -5.78
C ILE A 131 18.12 -14.74 -5.38
N LEU A 132 19.11 -14.47 -4.55
CA LEU A 132 19.50 -13.11 -4.18
C LEU A 132 20.28 -12.47 -5.34
N ARG A 133 19.85 -11.28 -5.75
CA ARG A 133 20.53 -10.41 -6.71
C ARG A 133 20.94 -9.13 -6.00
N LYS A 134 22.21 -9.02 -5.63
CA LYS A 134 22.70 -7.82 -4.96
C LYS A 134 22.79 -6.67 -5.94
N ASN A 135 22.29 -5.52 -5.53
CA ASN A 135 22.64 -4.25 -6.13
C ASN A 135 23.78 -3.60 -5.31
N ASN A 136 24.49 -2.63 -5.90
CA ASN A 136 25.58 -1.92 -5.21
C ASN A 136 25.06 -0.75 -4.35
N THR A 137 23.76 -0.73 -4.05
CA THR A 137 23.13 0.34 -3.30
C THR A 137 23.41 0.13 -1.80
N PRO A 138 23.91 1.15 -1.08
CA PRO A 138 24.03 1.06 0.38
C PRO A 138 22.68 0.73 1.02
N VAL A 139 22.67 -0.06 2.10
CA VAL A 139 21.41 -0.47 2.76
C VAL A 139 20.52 0.71 3.12
N LYS A 140 21.11 1.77 3.68
CA LYS A 140 20.37 3.01 4.02
C LYS A 140 19.70 3.70 2.81
N ASP A 141 20.16 3.44 1.59
CA ASP A 141 19.63 4.04 0.36
C ASP A 141 18.64 3.10 -0.35
N LEU A 142 18.39 1.89 0.19
CA LEU A 142 17.36 0.99 -0.29
C LEU A 142 15.96 1.51 0.03
N LEU A 143 14.98 1.17 -0.81
CA LEU A 143 13.58 1.47 -0.58
C LEU A 143 12.99 0.56 0.50
N MET A 144 12.20 1.14 1.39
CA MET A 144 11.42 0.44 2.39
C MET A 144 10.00 1.00 2.43
N SER A 145 9.04 0.12 2.67
CA SER A 145 7.64 0.46 2.84
C SER A 145 7.26 0.37 4.32
N MET A 146 6.54 1.37 4.82
CA MET A 146 6.05 1.45 6.20
C MET A 146 4.56 1.76 6.23
N PRO A 147 3.80 1.25 7.21
CA PRO A 147 2.39 1.61 7.38
C PRO A 147 2.19 3.14 7.47
N SER A 148 1.18 3.66 6.76
CA SER A 148 0.96 5.12 6.66
C SER A 148 0.45 5.77 7.95
N ASP A 149 -0.16 4.98 8.83
CA ASP A 149 -0.65 5.39 10.16
C ASP A 149 0.49 5.81 11.10
N LEU A 150 1.72 5.35 10.85
CA LEU A 150 2.92 5.81 11.57
C LEU A 150 3.25 7.29 11.28
N PHE A 151 2.72 7.87 10.20
CA PHE A 151 3.00 9.24 9.78
C PHE A 151 1.90 10.19 10.29
N MET A 152 1.96 10.48 11.58
CA MET A 152 0.95 11.29 12.28
C MET A 152 1.09 12.78 11.96
N GLY A 153 0.00 13.54 12.10
CA GLY A 153 0.00 15.00 12.05
C GLY A 153 -0.53 15.63 10.75
N GLY A 154 -1.06 16.86 10.88
CA GLY A 154 -1.68 17.59 9.76
C GLY A 154 -0.69 18.04 8.69
N ASP A 155 0.58 18.28 9.05
CA ASP A 155 1.66 18.66 8.13
C ASP A 155 2.46 17.46 7.60
N SER A 156 2.11 16.24 8.01
CA SER A 156 2.82 15.01 7.65
C SER A 156 3.01 14.85 6.14
N GLN A 157 2.03 15.28 5.33
CA GLN A 157 2.17 15.26 3.87
C GLN A 157 3.30 16.15 3.38
N ASN A 158 3.40 17.39 3.85
CA ASN A 158 4.45 18.32 3.42
C ASN A 158 5.83 17.82 3.84
N ASN A 159 5.92 17.28 5.05
CA ASN A 159 7.18 16.80 5.62
C ASN A 159 7.63 15.52 4.89
N ARG A 160 6.72 14.59 4.57
CA ARG A 160 7.02 13.42 3.71
C ARG A 160 7.59 13.83 2.35
N ARG A 161 7.06 14.88 1.72
CA ARG A 161 7.59 15.39 0.44
C ARG A 161 9.02 15.90 0.55
N ALA A 162 9.36 16.57 1.64
CA ALA A 162 10.71 17.07 1.87
C ALA A 162 11.75 15.94 1.94
N HIS A 163 11.31 14.75 2.35
CA HIS A 163 12.11 13.52 2.43
C HIS A 163 11.93 12.58 1.23
N GLU A 164 11.35 13.03 0.11
CA GLU A 164 11.09 12.15 -1.05
C GLU A 164 10.26 10.87 -0.70
N ILE A 165 9.49 10.90 0.39
CA ILE A 165 8.65 9.77 0.84
C ILE A 165 7.33 9.82 0.08
N LYS A 166 7.00 8.72 -0.59
CA LYS A 166 5.77 8.56 -1.35
C LYS A 166 4.73 7.84 -0.53
N THR A 167 3.48 8.31 -0.53
CA THR A 167 2.36 7.51 -0.04
C THR A 167 1.85 6.66 -1.20
N VAL A 168 1.87 5.34 -1.02
CA VAL A 168 1.34 4.34 -1.95
C VAL A 168 0.06 3.76 -1.35
N ILE A 169 -1.05 3.93 -2.05
CA ILE A 169 -2.34 3.44 -1.61
C ILE A 169 -2.74 2.25 -2.50
N ASN A 170 -2.80 1.07 -1.89
CA ASN A 170 -3.25 -0.15 -2.55
C ASN A 170 -4.77 -0.23 -2.50
N VAL A 171 -5.38 -0.01 -3.66
CA VAL A 171 -6.82 -0.07 -3.83
C VAL A 171 -7.20 -1.45 -4.34
N VAL A 172 -7.77 -2.28 -3.46
CA VAL A 172 -8.25 -3.64 -3.78
C VAL A 172 -9.78 -3.69 -3.74
N SER A 173 -10.40 -4.47 -4.63
CA SER A 173 -11.84 -4.69 -4.61
C SER A 173 -12.27 -5.63 -3.47
N GLY A 174 -12.98 -5.10 -2.47
CA GLY A 174 -13.47 -5.88 -1.31
C GLY A 174 -14.98 -5.81 -1.07
N ALA A 175 -15.54 -6.88 -0.51
CA ALA A 175 -16.93 -6.99 -0.07
C ALA A 175 -17.07 -6.67 1.43
N GLU A 176 -17.11 -5.38 1.78
CA GLU A 176 -17.65 -4.95 3.08
C GLU A 176 -19.05 -4.37 2.88
N TYR A 177 -20.01 -4.89 3.63
CA TYR A 177 -21.38 -4.37 3.70
C TYR A 177 -21.40 -3.12 4.57
N HIS A 178 -21.18 -1.91 4.04
CA HIS A 178 -21.76 -0.67 4.58
C HIS A 178 -21.74 0.48 3.55
N VAL A 179 -22.75 1.36 3.66
CA VAL A 179 -23.16 2.51 2.83
C VAL A 179 -22.38 2.70 1.52
N THR A 180 -22.95 2.20 0.42
CA THR A 180 -22.51 2.52 -0.94
C THR A 180 -22.84 3.97 -1.27
N THR A 181 -21.81 4.82 -1.37
CA THR A 181 -21.94 6.15 -1.98
C THR A 181 -21.90 6.00 -3.51
N PRO A 182 -22.92 6.50 -4.24
CA PRO A 182 -22.91 6.48 -5.69
C PRO A 182 -21.85 7.48 -6.26
N PRO A 183 -21.27 7.21 -7.44
CA PRO A 183 -20.17 8.00 -7.99
C PRO A 183 -20.48 9.48 -8.28
N ASP A 184 -21.74 9.92 -8.31
CA ASP A 184 -22.15 11.32 -8.51
C ASP A 184 -21.87 12.13 -7.25
N PHE A 185 -22.15 11.54 -6.09
CA PHE A 185 -21.69 12.08 -4.83
C PHE A 185 -20.17 12.11 -4.81
N SER A 186 -19.49 11.06 -5.27
CA SER A 186 -18.04 11.07 -5.30
C SER A 186 -17.48 12.18 -6.19
N LEU A 187 -17.93 12.29 -7.45
CA LEU A 187 -17.37 13.20 -8.46
C LEU A 187 -17.63 14.68 -8.15
N ALA A 188 -18.65 14.98 -7.33
CA ALA A 188 -19.04 16.32 -6.92
C ALA A 188 -18.87 16.58 -5.40
N VAL A 189 -18.19 15.69 -4.67
CA VAL A 189 -18.08 15.80 -3.21
C VAL A 189 -17.25 17.04 -2.85
N ASN A 190 -17.87 17.90 -2.05
CA ASN A 190 -17.20 18.97 -1.33
C ASN A 190 -17.05 18.48 0.12
N PHE A 191 -15.83 18.07 0.49
CA PHE A 191 -15.56 17.53 1.82
C PHE A 191 -15.86 18.55 2.91
N ASP A 192 -15.61 19.85 2.70
CA ASP A 192 -15.94 20.89 3.68
C ASP A 192 -17.45 20.97 3.95
N LYS A 193 -18.27 20.76 2.92
CA LYS A 193 -19.73 20.71 3.05
C LYS A 193 -20.18 19.42 3.74
N LEU A 194 -19.55 18.29 3.39
CA LEU A 194 -19.80 17.01 4.01
C LEU A 194 -19.50 17.07 5.52
N ASP A 195 -18.36 17.64 5.89
CA ASP A 195 -17.89 17.83 7.26
C ASP A 195 -18.86 18.67 8.08
N ARG A 196 -19.34 19.77 7.52
CA ARG A 196 -20.37 20.60 8.17
C ARG A 196 -21.69 19.87 8.34
N MET A 197 -22.05 18.97 7.42
CA MET A 197 -23.31 18.23 7.49
C MET A 197 -23.25 17.10 8.52
N VAL A 198 -22.09 16.47 8.70
CA VAL A 198 -21.93 15.37 9.67
C VAL A 198 -21.53 15.84 11.07
N ALA A 199 -21.10 17.08 11.25
CA ALA A 199 -20.67 17.63 12.54
C ALA A 199 -21.73 17.52 13.65
N ASP A 200 -23.02 17.55 13.30
CA ASP A 200 -24.14 17.44 14.24
C ASP A 200 -24.59 15.97 14.47
N TYR A 201 -23.95 15.01 13.82
CA TYR A 201 -24.28 13.58 13.91
C TYR A 201 -23.19 12.82 14.66
N ASP A 202 -23.60 11.87 15.50
CA ASP A 202 -22.70 10.97 16.22
C ASP A 202 -22.19 9.87 15.28
N ILE A 203 -21.31 10.24 14.37
CA ILE A 203 -20.66 9.34 13.42
C ILE A 203 -19.27 9.00 13.94
N ASP A 204 -18.97 7.71 14.01
CA ASP A 204 -17.64 7.22 14.30
C ASP A 204 -16.59 7.82 13.33
N ALA A 205 -15.57 8.46 13.90
CA ALA A 205 -14.57 9.21 13.14
C ALA A 205 -13.75 8.31 12.20
N ALA A 206 -13.46 7.07 12.61
CA ALA A 206 -12.74 6.10 11.79
C ALA A 206 -13.59 5.69 10.56
N SER A 207 -14.86 5.37 10.79
CA SER A 207 -15.82 5.03 9.73
C SER A 207 -16.04 6.19 8.74
N TYR A 208 -16.10 7.43 9.23
CA TYR A 208 -16.23 8.61 8.38
C TYR A 208 -14.98 8.87 7.54
N THR A 209 -13.79 8.69 8.11
CA THR A 209 -12.51 8.78 7.40
C THR A 209 -12.43 7.75 6.28
N LYS A 210 -12.75 6.48 6.59
CA LYS A 210 -12.81 5.39 5.61
C LYS A 210 -13.81 5.70 4.47
N MET A 211 -14.94 6.32 4.78
CA MET A 211 -15.90 6.74 3.75
C MET A 211 -15.31 7.81 2.81
N LYS A 212 -14.59 8.81 3.33
CA LYS A 212 -13.93 9.83 2.50
C LYS A 212 -12.88 9.22 1.59
N GLU A 213 -12.03 8.35 2.13
CA GLU A 213 -10.98 7.65 1.36
C GLU A 213 -11.58 6.84 0.22
N ASN A 214 -12.66 6.10 0.50
CA ASN A 214 -13.40 5.37 -0.53
C ASN A 214 -13.95 6.27 -1.64
N ILE A 215 -14.49 7.44 -1.28
CA ILE A 215 -14.98 8.42 -2.26
C ILE A 215 -13.84 8.91 -3.15
N ILE A 216 -12.66 9.21 -2.57
CA ILE A 216 -11.47 9.64 -3.31
C ILE A 216 -11.02 8.53 -4.27
N ALA A 217 -10.88 7.30 -3.78
CA ALA A 217 -10.44 6.16 -4.59
C ALA A 217 -11.41 5.90 -5.76
N LYS A 218 -12.74 5.87 -5.49
CA LYS A 218 -13.75 5.69 -6.54
C LYS A 218 -13.69 6.78 -7.61
N ASN A 219 -13.44 8.03 -7.22
CA ASN A 219 -13.27 9.12 -8.16
C ASN A 219 -12.06 8.96 -9.07
N MET A 220 -10.94 8.53 -8.51
CA MET A 220 -9.72 8.30 -9.28
C MET A 220 -9.93 7.16 -10.28
N VAL A 221 -10.54 6.06 -9.85
CA VAL A 221 -10.92 4.95 -10.75
C VAL A 221 -11.87 5.44 -11.85
N ALA A 222 -12.92 6.18 -11.51
CA ALA A 222 -13.87 6.69 -12.50
C ALA A 222 -13.21 7.63 -13.52
N LYS A 223 -12.30 8.51 -13.07
CA LYS A 223 -11.51 9.40 -13.95
C LYS A 223 -10.59 8.60 -14.88
N ASN A 224 -9.92 7.56 -14.37
CA ASN A 224 -9.09 6.68 -15.19
C ASN A 224 -9.91 5.92 -16.24
N ILE A 225 -11.07 5.38 -15.84
CA ILE A 225 -11.99 4.71 -16.77
C ILE A 225 -12.45 5.69 -17.86
N LEU A 226 -12.81 6.93 -17.50
CA LEU A 226 -13.18 7.95 -18.48
C LEU A 226 -12.02 8.30 -19.42
N ALA A 227 -10.78 8.37 -18.93
CA ALA A 227 -9.61 8.59 -19.77
C ALA A 227 -9.38 7.44 -20.77
N CYS A 228 -9.73 6.20 -20.41
CA CYS A 228 -9.65 5.04 -21.29
C CYS A 228 -10.73 5.08 -22.40
N ILE A 229 -11.90 5.62 -22.10
CA ILE A 229 -13.02 5.74 -23.05
C ILE A 229 -12.75 6.95 -23.97
N LYS A 230 -11.99 6.72 -25.06
CA LYS A 230 -11.70 7.75 -26.07
C LYS A 230 -12.99 8.30 -26.69
N ASN A 231 -13.00 9.60 -27.01
CA ASN A 231 -14.18 10.34 -27.44
C ASN A 231 -14.88 9.88 -28.74
N GLU A 232 -14.37 8.89 -29.49
CA GLU A 232 -14.94 8.50 -30.79
C GLU A 232 -15.11 6.98 -31.04
N GLU A 233 -14.49 6.11 -30.23
CA GLU A 233 -14.58 4.64 -30.40
C GLU A 233 -15.20 3.96 -29.19
N LYS A 234 -15.98 2.89 -29.43
CA LYS A 234 -16.59 2.10 -28.37
C LYS A 234 -15.56 1.19 -27.71
N THR A 235 -15.09 1.55 -26.52
CA THR A 235 -14.15 0.77 -25.71
C THR A 235 -14.87 -0.37 -24.99
N SER A 236 -14.28 -1.57 -25.00
CA SER A 236 -14.81 -2.75 -24.32
C SER A 236 -14.39 -2.80 -22.85
N LEU A 237 -15.12 -3.56 -22.02
CA LEU A 237 -14.72 -3.80 -20.63
C LEU A 237 -13.32 -4.40 -20.51
N ASP A 238 -12.93 -5.27 -21.44
CA ASP A 238 -11.62 -5.94 -21.38
C ASP A 238 -10.48 -4.96 -21.66
N GLU A 239 -10.66 -4.03 -22.61
CA GLU A 239 -9.70 -2.96 -22.88
C GLU A 239 -9.58 -1.99 -21.69
N ILE A 240 -10.70 -1.67 -21.03
CA ILE A 240 -10.72 -0.84 -19.82
C ILE A 240 -10.03 -1.59 -18.68
N TYR A 241 -10.34 -2.88 -18.49
CA TYR A 241 -9.74 -3.72 -17.45
C TYR A 241 -8.23 -3.83 -17.64
N GLU A 242 -7.75 -4.15 -18.83
CA GLU A 242 -6.30 -4.26 -19.10
C GLU A 242 -5.55 -2.95 -18.81
N THR A 243 -6.18 -1.81 -19.08
CA THR A 243 -5.56 -0.50 -18.85
C THR A 243 -5.59 -0.10 -17.37
N VAL A 244 -6.66 -0.45 -16.64
CA VAL A 244 -6.91 0.03 -15.28
C VAL A 244 -6.41 -0.95 -14.21
N ARG A 245 -6.34 -2.26 -14.48
CA ARG A 245 -5.96 -3.31 -13.52
C ARG A 245 -4.55 -3.18 -12.91
N SER A 246 -3.71 -2.36 -13.54
CA SER A 246 -2.34 -2.10 -13.10
C SER A 246 -1.95 -0.64 -13.35
N SER A 247 -2.94 0.24 -13.51
CA SER A 247 -2.66 1.67 -13.62
C SER A 247 -2.18 2.19 -12.28
N SER A 248 -1.10 2.95 -12.29
CA SER A 248 -0.82 3.88 -11.20
C SER A 248 -1.26 5.29 -11.59
N VAL A 249 -1.76 6.03 -10.61
CA VAL A 249 -2.11 7.44 -10.78
C VAL A 249 -1.26 8.25 -9.84
N GLU A 250 -0.35 9.03 -10.41
CA GLU A 250 0.30 10.11 -9.69
C GLU A 250 -0.73 11.20 -9.39
N VAL A 251 -0.87 11.55 -8.12
CA VAL A 251 -1.67 12.70 -7.72
C VAL A 251 -0.92 13.97 -8.12
N SER A 252 -1.64 15.05 -8.41
CA SER A 252 -1.16 16.35 -8.90
C SER A 252 -0.02 17.02 -8.12
N SER A 253 0.39 16.44 -7.00
CA SER A 253 1.54 16.83 -6.16
C SER A 253 2.85 16.09 -6.47
N GLY A 254 2.83 15.02 -7.27
CA GLY A 254 4.04 14.29 -7.72
C GLY A 254 4.68 13.35 -6.69
N THR A 255 4.16 13.26 -5.47
CA THR A 255 4.72 12.37 -4.42
C THR A 255 3.79 11.24 -4.02
N ASP A 256 2.48 11.40 -4.19
CA ASP A 256 1.50 10.41 -3.76
C ASP A 256 1.05 9.60 -4.98
N GLU A 257 1.10 8.29 -4.86
CA GLU A 257 0.77 7.34 -5.93
C GLU A 257 -0.37 6.43 -5.48
N PHE A 258 -1.44 6.37 -6.27
CA PHE A 258 -2.46 5.36 -6.08
C PHE A 258 -2.15 4.19 -7.01
N VAL A 259 -1.94 3.01 -6.43
CA VAL A 259 -1.75 1.77 -7.17
C VAL A 259 -3.06 0.98 -7.10
N PHE A 260 -3.62 0.72 -8.26
CA PHE A 260 -4.92 0.08 -8.39
C PHE A 260 -4.75 -1.40 -8.76
N ASP A 261 -5.10 -2.30 -7.84
CA ASP A 261 -5.25 -3.74 -8.10
C ASP A 261 -6.74 -4.09 -8.06
N LEU A 262 -7.42 -3.81 -9.17
CA LEU A 262 -8.88 -3.87 -9.25
C LEU A 262 -9.32 -5.17 -9.93
N GLY A 263 -10.22 -5.89 -9.26
CA GLY A 263 -10.94 -7.00 -9.88
C GLY A 263 -11.79 -6.55 -11.08
N ARG A 264 -11.93 -7.42 -12.08
CA ARG A 264 -12.75 -7.16 -13.28
C ARG A 264 -14.21 -6.87 -12.93
N GLU A 265 -14.74 -7.55 -11.91
CA GLU A 265 -16.10 -7.36 -11.41
C GLU A 265 -16.32 -5.96 -10.87
N PHE A 266 -15.35 -5.44 -10.10
CA PHE A 266 -15.39 -4.08 -9.58
C PHE A 266 -15.45 -3.03 -10.69
N ILE A 267 -14.62 -3.18 -11.73
CA ILE A 267 -14.64 -2.26 -12.88
C ILE A 267 -15.98 -2.33 -13.61
N ALA A 268 -16.58 -3.51 -13.74
CA ALA A 268 -17.89 -3.68 -14.35
C ALA A 268 -19.01 -2.98 -13.54
N GLU A 269 -18.94 -3.03 -12.21
CA GLU A 269 -19.88 -2.33 -11.33
C GLU A 269 -19.74 -0.81 -11.44
N VAL A 270 -18.51 -0.28 -11.41
CA VAL A 270 -18.26 1.17 -11.60
C VAL A 270 -18.80 1.63 -12.96
N LEU A 271 -18.58 0.86 -14.03
CA LEU A 271 -19.14 1.15 -15.36
C LEU A 271 -20.68 1.08 -15.39
N SER A 272 -21.27 0.14 -14.65
CA SER A 272 -22.73 0.03 -14.51
C SER A 272 -23.31 1.25 -13.79
N GLU A 273 -22.69 1.68 -12.70
CA GLU A 273 -23.06 2.89 -11.96
C GLU A 273 -22.97 4.12 -12.86
N MET A 274 -21.82 4.33 -13.52
CA MET A 274 -21.62 5.44 -14.47
C MET A 274 -22.65 5.45 -15.61
N LYS A 275 -23.08 4.27 -16.08
CA LYS A 275 -24.12 4.12 -17.10
C LYS A 275 -25.52 4.48 -16.57
N ILE A 276 -25.87 4.00 -15.37
CA ILE A 276 -27.14 4.35 -14.70
C ILE A 276 -27.24 5.87 -14.54
N MET A 277 -26.12 6.51 -14.23
CA MET A 277 -26.01 7.95 -14.02
C MET A 277 -25.94 8.76 -15.32
N GLY A 278 -25.83 8.11 -16.47
CA GLY A 278 -25.75 8.78 -17.77
C GLY A 278 -24.40 9.48 -18.04
N ILE A 279 -23.36 9.21 -17.25
CA ILE A 279 -21.99 9.70 -17.46
C ILE A 279 -21.40 9.04 -18.72
N ILE A 280 -21.73 7.77 -18.93
CA ILE A 280 -21.35 7.01 -20.13
C ILE A 280 -22.57 6.35 -20.77
N LYS A 281 -22.52 6.12 -22.07
CA LYS A 281 -23.52 5.34 -22.82
C LYS A 281 -22.92 3.99 -23.17
N GLY A 282 -23.63 2.90 -22.87
CA GLY A 282 -23.15 1.55 -23.20
C GLY A 282 -24.24 0.62 -23.73
N LYS A 283 -23.89 -0.20 -24.74
CA LYS A 283 -24.73 -1.31 -25.25
C LYS A 283 -23.94 -2.61 -25.21
N GLY A 284 -24.39 -3.58 -24.43
CA GLY A 284 -23.61 -4.80 -24.16
C GLY A 284 -22.31 -4.46 -23.44
N ASN A 285 -21.21 -5.09 -23.84
CA ASN A 285 -19.88 -4.93 -23.25
C ASN A 285 -19.06 -3.76 -23.83
N ARG A 286 -19.73 -2.71 -24.31
CA ARG A 286 -19.11 -1.59 -25.05
C ARG A 286 -19.62 -0.25 -24.57
N PHE A 287 -18.71 0.66 -24.25
CA PHE A 287 -18.95 1.94 -23.59
C PHE A 287 -18.43 3.11 -24.42
N LYS A 288 -19.06 4.27 -24.26
CA LYS A 288 -18.64 5.58 -24.81
C LYS A 288 -19.01 6.68 -23.81
N ALA A 289 -18.27 7.79 -23.79
CA ALA A 289 -18.68 8.99 -23.05
C ALA A 289 -19.99 9.58 -23.62
#